data_AF-A0AAN8MD39-F1
#
_entry.id   AF-A0AAN8MD39-F1
#
_cell.length_a   1.000
_cell.length_b   1.000
_cell.length_c   1.000
_cell.angle_alpha   90.00
_cell.angle_beta   90.00
_cell.angle_gamma   90.00
#
_symmetry.space_group_name_H-M   'P 1'
#
loop_
_entity.id
_entity.type
_entity.pdbx_description
1 polymer ?
#
loop_
_entity_poly.entity_id
_entity_poly.type
_entity_poly.pdbx_seq_one_letter_code
_entity_poly.pdbx_strand_id
1 'polypeptide(L)'
;MLSLSRVSASKPAIKPTDLLEASRVCMVDSKANILHGLSILELCLIIAMKHLNDIYDGEPFNFQMVHNEFKKFLQRKSHSIHNFDKPVVIKAFEHLQQLELIKSMDGSTAKIQKEYQLMKLMLDHSQIMEVLHKYPQCPTDVKQWALSAFG
;
A
#
# COMPACT_ATOMS: atom_id res chain seq x y z
N MET A 1 -1.80 -26.64 -12.71
CA MET A 1 -2.26 -26.18 -14.04
C MET A 1 -1.28 -25.24 -14.73
N LEU A 2 -0.52 -24.37 -14.03
CA LEU A 2 0.43 -23.41 -14.64
C LEU A 2 1.63 -24.04 -15.38
N SER A 3 2.10 -25.22 -14.97
CA SER A 3 3.16 -25.94 -15.68
C SER A 3 2.64 -26.63 -16.96
N LEU A 4 1.37 -27.05 -16.96
CA LEU A 4 0.71 -27.67 -18.12
C LEU A 4 0.42 -26.67 -19.23
N SER A 5 0.10 -25.42 -18.90
CA SER A 5 -0.14 -24.36 -19.89
C SER A 5 1.10 -23.97 -20.70
N ARG A 6 2.29 -24.44 -20.30
CA ARG A 6 3.56 -24.21 -21.00
C ARG A 6 3.94 -25.34 -21.96
N VAL A 7 3.15 -26.42 -21.97
CA VAL A 7 3.33 -27.51 -22.94
C VAL A 7 2.75 -27.06 -24.27
N SER A 8 3.58 -27.11 -25.31
CA SER A 8 3.20 -26.74 -26.68
C SER A 8 3.87 -27.67 -27.69
N ALA A 9 3.49 -27.58 -28.96
CA ALA A 9 4.13 -28.38 -30.02
C ALA A 9 5.66 -28.18 -30.07
N SER A 10 6.16 -26.98 -29.76
CA SER A 10 7.60 -26.68 -29.68
C SER A 10 8.24 -27.06 -28.34
N LYS A 11 7.44 -27.35 -27.31
CA LYS A 11 7.91 -27.76 -25.98
C LYS A 11 6.98 -28.84 -25.39
N PRO A 12 7.10 -30.10 -25.85
CA PRO A 12 6.09 -31.13 -25.57
C PRO A 12 6.21 -31.77 -24.18
N ALA A 13 7.31 -31.53 -23.45
CA ALA A 13 7.55 -32.12 -22.13
C ALA A 13 7.78 -31.04 -21.07
N ILE A 14 7.24 -31.28 -19.86
CA ILE A 14 7.48 -30.45 -18.68
C ILE A 14 8.91 -30.69 -18.18
N LYS A 15 9.67 -29.62 -18.00
CA LYS A 15 11.02 -29.68 -17.40
C LYS A 15 10.97 -29.24 -15.93
N PRO A 16 11.97 -29.60 -15.10
CA PRO A 16 12.06 -29.09 -13.72
C PRO A 16 12.00 -27.56 -13.63
N THR A 17 12.54 -26.85 -14.62
CA THR A 17 12.47 -25.38 -14.69
C THR A 17 11.05 -24.85 -14.82
N ASP A 18 10.16 -25.56 -15.52
CA ASP A 18 8.74 -25.18 -15.64
C ASP A 18 8.01 -25.28 -14.31
N LEU A 19 8.38 -26.27 -13.48
CA LEU A 19 7.85 -26.42 -12.13
C LEU A 19 8.38 -25.32 -11.21
N LEU A 20 9.67 -24.96 -11.30
CA LEU A 20 10.24 -23.87 -10.52
C LEU A 20 9.60 -22.52 -10.88
N GLU A 21 9.38 -22.24 -12.16
CA GLU A 21 8.70 -21.02 -12.59
C GLU A 21 7.23 -20.99 -12.18
N ALA A 22 6.50 -22.11 -12.32
CA ALA A 22 5.12 -22.20 -11.85
C ALA A 22 5.03 -22.01 -10.34
N SER A 23 5.96 -22.60 -9.58
CA SER A 23 6.08 -22.40 -8.13
C SER A 23 6.31 -20.93 -7.80
N ARG A 24 7.25 -20.28 -8.49
CA ARG A 24 7.52 -18.85 -8.31
C ARG A 24 6.26 -18.01 -8.53
N VAL A 25 5.50 -18.27 -9.60
CA VAL A 25 4.24 -17.54 -9.90
C VAL A 25 3.18 -17.78 -8.81
N CYS A 26 3.02 -19.00 -8.32
CA CYS A 26 2.09 -19.30 -7.23
C CYS A 26 2.47 -18.64 -5.91
N MET A 27 3.76 -18.41 -5.67
CA MET A 27 4.29 -17.82 -4.45
C MET A 27 4.45 -16.30 -4.53
N VAL A 28 4.11 -15.66 -5.66
CA VAL A 28 4.12 -14.19 -5.73
C VAL A 28 3.08 -13.64 -4.77
N ASP A 29 3.51 -12.76 -3.87
CA ASP A 29 2.59 -12.00 -3.04
C ASP A 29 1.76 -11.06 -3.92
N SER A 30 0.48 -11.41 -4.09
CA SER A 30 -0.49 -10.64 -4.87
C SER A 30 -0.55 -9.17 -4.44
N LYS A 31 -0.34 -8.88 -3.15
CA LYS A 31 -0.36 -7.51 -2.62
C LYS A 31 0.88 -6.72 -3.04
N ALA A 32 2.05 -7.36 -3.11
CA ALA A 32 3.28 -6.69 -3.56
C ALA A 32 3.13 -6.10 -4.97
N ASN A 33 2.49 -6.83 -5.88
CA ASN A 33 2.23 -6.34 -7.25
C ASN A 33 1.28 -5.12 -7.27
N ILE A 34 0.22 -5.15 -6.45
CA ILE A 34 -0.72 -4.02 -6.34
C ILE A 34 0.01 -2.80 -5.79
N LEU A 35 0.84 -2.98 -4.76
CA LEU A 35 1.58 -1.89 -4.12
C LEU A 35 2.57 -1.20 -5.07
N HIS A 36 3.16 -1.92 -6.02
CA HIS A 36 3.99 -1.32 -7.07
C HIS A 36 3.22 -0.43 -8.05
N GLY A 37 1.90 -0.62 -8.17
CA GLY A 37 1.03 0.16 -9.06
C GLY A 37 0.38 1.39 -8.40
N LEU A 38 0.57 1.60 -7.10
CA LEU A 38 0.01 2.74 -6.39
C LEU A 38 0.66 4.05 -6.83
N SER A 39 -0.07 5.15 -6.77
CA SER A 39 0.51 6.49 -6.93
C SER A 39 1.38 6.89 -5.74
N ILE A 40 2.20 7.94 -5.91
CA ILE A 40 3.01 8.50 -4.81
C ILE A 40 2.13 9.02 -3.66
N LEU A 41 0.96 9.60 -3.96
CA LEU A 41 0.02 10.05 -2.93
C LEU A 41 -0.47 8.88 -2.08
N GLU A 42 -0.88 7.79 -2.71
CA GLU A 42 -1.33 6.58 -2.00
C GLU A 42 -0.22 5.94 -1.18
N LEU A 43 0.99 5.89 -1.72
CA LEU A 43 2.17 5.45 -0.98
C LEU A 43 2.42 6.32 0.26
N CYS A 44 2.26 7.65 0.15
CA CYS A 44 2.37 8.56 1.29
C CYS A 44 1.30 8.30 2.34
N LEU A 45 0.07 7.99 1.93
CA LEU A 45 -1.01 7.64 2.85
C LEU A 45 -0.72 6.31 3.56
N ILE A 46 -0.17 5.30 2.87
CA ILE A 46 0.26 4.04 3.49
C ILE A 46 1.37 4.29 4.54
N ILE A 47 2.35 5.14 4.24
CA ILE A 47 3.40 5.51 5.21
C ILE A 47 2.78 6.17 6.44
N ALA A 48 1.85 7.12 6.26
CA ALA A 48 1.14 7.76 7.37
C ALA A 48 0.35 6.74 8.22
N MET A 49 -0.39 5.84 7.58
CA MET A 49 -1.15 4.79 8.28
C MET A 49 -0.24 3.84 9.06
N LYS A 50 0.89 3.44 8.47
CA LYS A 50 1.84 2.55 9.13
C LYS A 50 2.51 3.24 10.31
N HIS A 51 2.85 4.52 10.19
CA HIS A 51 3.34 5.32 11.31
C HIS A 51 2.32 5.45 12.45
N LEU A 52 1.04 5.67 12.12
CA LEU A 52 -0.04 5.65 13.11
C LEU A 52 -0.17 4.29 13.79
N ASN A 53 -0.11 3.19 13.04
CA ASN A 53 -0.11 1.85 13.62
C ASN A 53 1.05 1.66 14.61
N ASP A 54 2.24 2.17 14.32
CA ASP A 54 3.40 2.03 15.23
C ASP A 54 3.23 2.89 16.50
N ILE A 55 2.79 4.15 16.37
CA ILE A 55 2.60 5.06 17.51
C ILE A 55 1.47 4.59 18.45
N TYR A 56 0.42 4.01 17.87
CA TYR A 56 -0.78 3.61 18.59
C TYR A 56 -0.93 2.09 18.73
N ASP A 57 0.16 1.33 18.65
CA ASP A 57 0.22 -0.13 18.90
C ASP A 57 -0.87 -0.95 18.15
N GLY A 58 -1.08 -0.63 16.88
CA GLY A 58 -2.00 -1.32 15.99
C GLY A 58 -3.49 -0.94 16.15
N GLU A 59 -3.80 0.07 16.96
CA GLU A 59 -5.15 0.62 17.06
C GLU A 59 -5.66 1.18 15.72
N PRO A 60 -6.97 1.08 15.43
CA PRO A 60 -7.54 1.56 14.19
C PRO A 60 -7.48 3.08 14.08
N PHE A 61 -7.43 3.58 12.85
CA PHE A 61 -7.36 5.00 12.52
C PHE A 61 -8.49 5.41 11.59
N ASN A 62 -8.81 6.70 11.53
CA ASN A 62 -9.74 7.25 10.54
C ASN A 62 -9.00 8.16 9.54
N PHE A 63 -9.71 8.62 8.50
CA PHE A 63 -9.13 9.47 7.46
C PHE A 63 -8.53 10.77 8.04
N GLN A 64 -9.19 11.38 9.03
CA GLN A 64 -8.72 12.64 9.59
C GLN A 64 -7.36 12.48 10.31
N MET A 65 -7.15 11.38 11.02
CA MET A 65 -5.85 11.05 11.63
C MET A 65 -4.77 10.88 10.56
N VAL A 66 -5.05 10.08 9.52
CA VAL A 66 -4.10 9.84 8.42
C VAL A 66 -3.76 11.12 7.68
N HIS A 67 -4.76 11.95 7.37
CA HIS A 67 -4.56 13.22 6.69
C HIS A 67 -3.76 14.22 7.54
N ASN A 68 -3.99 14.26 8.86
CA ASN A 68 -3.18 15.07 9.76
C ASN A 68 -1.72 14.61 9.78
N GLU A 69 -1.48 13.29 9.83
CA GLU A 69 -0.14 12.72 9.80
C GLU A 69 0.57 13.01 8.46
N PHE A 70 -0.14 12.88 7.34
CA PHE A 70 0.34 13.28 6.03
C PHE A 70 0.68 14.78 5.94
N LYS A 71 -0.12 15.66 6.55
CA LYS A 71 0.17 17.10 6.61
C LYS A 71 1.46 17.42 7.37
N LYS A 72 1.78 16.68 8.44
CA LYS A 72 3.06 16.85 9.15
C LYS A 72 4.25 16.61 8.21
N PHE A 73 4.13 15.64 7.29
CA PHE A 73 5.14 15.43 6.25
C PHE A 73 5.26 16.63 5.31
N LEU A 74 4.15 17.16 4.82
CA LEU A 74 4.15 18.33 3.94
C LEU A 74 4.78 19.56 4.60
N GLN A 75 4.53 19.77 5.90
CA GLN A 75 5.04 20.92 6.65
C GLN A 75 6.57 20.91 6.85
N ARG A 76 7.26 19.76 6.67
CA ARG A 76 8.73 19.71 6.76
C ARG A 76 9.42 20.48 5.64
N LYS A 77 8.73 20.79 4.54
CA LYS A 77 9.27 21.58 3.41
C LYS A 77 8.23 22.60 2.94
N SER A 78 8.58 23.89 2.95
CA SER A 78 7.71 25.01 2.57
C SER A 78 7.08 24.91 1.17
N HIS A 79 7.60 24.07 0.28
CA HIS A 79 7.11 23.86 -1.10
C HIS A 79 7.05 22.38 -1.47
N SER A 80 6.34 21.57 -0.67
CA SER A 80 6.12 20.17 -1.05
C SER A 80 5.25 20.07 -2.31
N ILE A 81 5.78 19.44 -3.35
CA ILE A 81 5.04 19.10 -4.58
C ILE A 81 3.89 18.12 -4.32
N HIS A 82 3.82 17.56 -3.11
CA HIS A 82 2.78 16.63 -2.66
C HIS A 82 1.60 17.32 -1.95
N ASN A 83 1.53 18.65 -1.98
CA ASN A 83 0.43 19.39 -1.37
C ASN A 83 -0.85 19.34 -2.23
N PHE A 84 -1.58 18.21 -2.14
CA PHE A 84 -2.85 17.99 -2.83
C PHE A 84 -4.05 18.51 -2.04
N ASP A 85 -5.10 18.94 -2.74
CA ASP A 85 -6.36 19.32 -2.10
C ASP A 85 -7.02 18.14 -1.39
N LYS A 86 -7.70 18.41 -0.27
CA LYS A 86 -8.36 17.39 0.57
C LYS A 86 -9.24 16.40 -0.24
N PRO A 87 -10.05 16.82 -1.23
CA PRO A 87 -10.85 15.88 -2.04
C PRO A 87 -10.01 14.87 -2.83
N VAL A 88 -8.82 15.26 -3.29
CA VAL A 88 -7.89 14.37 -4.00
C VAL A 88 -7.30 13.34 -3.03
N VAL A 89 -6.97 13.77 -1.82
CA VAL A 89 -6.49 12.88 -0.76
C VAL A 89 -7.57 11.88 -0.33
N ILE A 90 -8.84 12.32 -0.23
CA ILE A 90 -9.98 11.43 0.02
C ILE A 90 -10.10 10.40 -1.11
N LYS A 91 -9.96 10.81 -2.38
CA LYS A 91 -10.04 9.88 -3.51
C LYS A 91 -8.95 8.81 -3.48
N ALA A 92 -7.72 9.18 -3.14
CA ALA A 92 -6.63 8.22 -2.95
C ALA A 92 -6.94 7.25 -1.79
N PHE A 93 -7.49 7.73 -0.68
CA PHE A 93 -7.90 6.90 0.45
C PHE A 93 -9.03 5.93 0.08
N GLU A 94 -10.06 6.39 -0.64
CA GLU A 94 -11.15 5.53 -1.14
C GLU A 94 -10.62 4.47 -2.10
N HIS A 95 -9.63 4.80 -2.93
CA HIS A 95 -9.00 3.84 -3.83
C HIS A 95 -8.22 2.76 -3.08
N LEU A 96 -7.46 3.12 -2.03
CA LEU A 96 -6.79 2.15 -1.15
C LEU A 96 -7.79 1.18 -0.49
N GLN A 97 -8.98 1.67 -0.12
CA GLN A 97 -10.06 0.84 0.41
C GLN A 97 -10.62 -0.11 -0.66
N GLN A 98 -10.82 0.37 -1.89
CA GLN A 98 -11.29 -0.44 -3.01
C GLN A 98 -10.31 -1.57 -3.36
N LEU A 99 -9.01 -1.34 -3.18
CA LEU A 99 -7.95 -2.33 -3.34
C LEU A 99 -7.79 -3.28 -2.14
N GLU A 100 -8.65 -3.16 -1.11
CA GLU A 100 -8.59 -3.93 0.14
C GLU A 100 -7.25 -3.83 0.90
N LEU A 101 -6.48 -2.77 0.64
CA LEU A 101 -5.25 -2.46 1.38
C LEU A 101 -5.57 -1.85 2.75
N ILE A 102 -6.77 -1.29 2.90
CA ILE A 102 -7.36 -0.89 4.18
C ILE A 102 -8.78 -1.45 4.29
N LYS A 103 -9.21 -1.74 5.52
CA LYS A 103 -10.52 -2.32 5.78
C LYS A 103 -11.23 -1.61 6.93
N SER A 104 -12.54 -1.42 6.79
CA SER A 104 -13.39 -0.87 7.85
C SER A 104 -13.56 -1.83 9.02
N MET A 105 -13.54 -1.29 10.25
CA MET A 105 -13.76 -2.07 11.47
C MET A 105 -15.25 -2.38 11.71
N ASP A 106 -16.15 -1.49 11.26
CA ASP A 106 -17.60 -1.66 11.41
C ASP A 106 -18.28 -2.04 10.09
N GLY A 107 -19.17 -3.03 10.13
CA GLY A 107 -20.01 -3.44 8.99
C GLY A 107 -21.23 -2.55 8.74
N SER A 108 -21.52 -1.60 9.64
CA SER A 108 -22.69 -0.69 9.54
C SER A 108 -22.23 0.72 9.19
N THR A 109 -22.10 0.99 7.89
CA THR A 109 -21.67 2.29 7.35
C THR A 109 -22.77 3.36 7.36
N ALA A 110 -24.01 3.01 7.72
CA ALA A 110 -25.18 3.84 7.44
C ALA A 110 -25.32 5.10 8.33
N LYS A 111 -24.53 5.26 9.40
CA LYS A 111 -24.67 6.39 10.35
C LYS A 111 -23.40 7.19 10.62
N ILE A 112 -22.25 6.80 10.08
CA ILE A 112 -20.97 7.45 10.36
C ILE A 112 -20.52 8.21 9.12
N GLN A 113 -20.07 9.46 9.30
CA GLN A 113 -19.42 10.20 8.22
C GLN A 113 -18.14 9.47 7.79
N LYS A 114 -17.98 9.24 6.49
CA LYS A 114 -16.87 8.44 5.93
C LYS A 114 -15.48 8.82 6.46
N GLU A 115 -15.23 10.12 6.69
CA GLU A 115 -13.93 10.61 7.16
C GLU A 115 -13.58 10.18 8.61
N TYR A 116 -14.58 9.83 9.40
CA TYR A 116 -14.44 9.42 10.80
C TYR A 116 -14.60 7.92 11.01
N GLN A 117 -14.87 7.17 9.94
CA GLN A 117 -14.96 5.72 10.00
C GLN A 117 -13.60 5.11 10.35
N LEU A 118 -13.60 4.19 11.32
CA LEU A 118 -12.40 3.49 11.75
C LEU A 118 -12.00 2.42 10.74
N MET A 119 -10.71 2.42 10.40
CA MET A 119 -10.09 1.58 9.40
C MET A 119 -8.85 0.90 9.97
N LYS A 120 -8.48 -0.24 9.41
CA LYS A 120 -7.25 -0.98 9.70
C LYS A 120 -6.44 -1.17 8.43
N LEU A 121 -5.12 -0.99 8.55
CA LEU A 121 -4.16 -1.29 7.49
C LEU A 121 -4.04 -2.82 7.32
N MET A 122 -4.17 -3.30 6.09
CA MET A 122 -4.10 -4.73 5.75
C MET A 122 -2.75 -5.13 5.15
N LEU A 123 -1.70 -4.42 5.55
CA LEU A 123 -0.32 -4.62 5.11
C LEU A 123 0.58 -4.81 6.32
N ASP A 124 1.51 -5.75 6.21
CA ASP A 124 2.56 -5.90 7.20
C ASP A 124 3.76 -4.97 6.90
N HIS A 125 4.65 -4.84 7.88
CA HIS A 125 5.85 -4.01 7.76
C HIS A 125 6.74 -4.45 6.59
N SER A 126 6.91 -5.76 6.38
CA SER A 126 7.81 -6.29 5.35
C SER A 126 7.33 -5.93 3.94
N GLN A 127 6.01 -6.01 3.69
CA GLN A 127 5.38 -5.63 2.42
C GLN A 127 5.58 -4.13 2.12
N ILE A 128 5.44 -3.27 3.13
CA ILE A 128 5.61 -1.83 2.98
C ILE A 128 7.08 -1.49 2.70
N MET A 129 8.00 -2.11 3.43
CA MET A 129 9.43 -1.92 3.20
C MET A 129 9.84 -2.42 1.81
N GLU A 130 9.38 -3.59 1.39
CA GLU A 130 9.69 -4.13 0.06
C GLU A 130 9.28 -3.16 -1.06
N VAL A 131 8.10 -2.57 -0.94
CA VAL A 131 7.58 -1.60 -1.91
C VAL A 131 8.43 -0.35 -1.93
N LEU A 132 8.75 0.24 -0.77
CA LEU A 132 9.60 1.44 -0.71
C LEU A 132 10.97 1.25 -1.37
N HIS A 133 11.54 0.05 -1.28
CA HIS A 133 12.82 -0.28 -1.91
C HIS A 133 12.69 -0.46 -3.43
N LYS A 134 11.62 -1.12 -3.89
CA LYS A 134 11.44 -1.51 -5.31
C LYS A 134 10.61 -0.51 -6.12
N TYR A 135 9.99 0.49 -5.50
CA TYR A 135 9.11 1.43 -6.18
C TYR A 135 9.88 2.24 -7.24
N PRO A 136 9.46 2.20 -8.53
CA PRO A 136 10.15 2.91 -9.62
C PRO A 136 10.21 4.42 -9.36
N GLN A 137 11.40 5.01 -9.38
CA GLN A 137 11.62 6.45 -9.22
C GLN A 137 10.93 7.09 -7.99
N CYS A 138 10.80 6.34 -6.88
CA CYS A 138 10.19 6.89 -5.66
C CYS A 138 10.98 8.13 -5.17
N PRO A 139 10.31 9.29 -4.96
CA PRO A 139 10.94 10.52 -4.51
C PRO A 139 11.76 10.33 -3.23
N THR A 140 12.94 10.92 -3.19
CA THR A 140 13.90 10.74 -2.10
C THR A 140 13.34 11.20 -0.76
N ASP A 141 12.56 12.28 -0.75
CA ASP A 141 11.92 12.82 0.45
C ASP A 141 10.82 11.91 1.02
N VAL A 142 10.06 11.24 0.16
CA VAL A 142 9.11 10.20 0.58
C VAL A 142 9.85 9.02 1.22
N LYS A 143 10.95 8.55 0.62
CA LYS A 143 11.79 7.49 1.20
C LYS A 143 12.36 7.89 2.55
N GLN A 144 12.94 9.09 2.63
CA GLN A 144 13.52 9.62 3.86
C GLN A 144 12.47 9.76 4.96
N TRP A 145 11.27 10.22 4.61
CA TRP A 145 10.18 10.30 5.56
C TRP A 145 9.79 8.92 6.07
N ALA A 146 9.61 7.92 5.20
CA ALA A 146 9.28 6.57 5.62
C ALA A 146 10.33 6.00 6.59
N LEU A 147 11.61 6.14 6.27
CA LEU A 147 12.70 5.69 7.16
C LEU A 147 12.70 6.42 8.51
N SER A 148 12.38 7.71 8.53
CA SER A 148 12.27 8.48 9.77
C SER A 148 11.01 8.15 10.57
N ALA A 149 9.93 7.72 9.91
CA ALA A 149 8.66 7.41 10.55
C ALA A 149 8.63 5.99 11.14
N PHE A 150 9.45 5.08 10.63
CA PHE A 150 9.50 3.68 11.09
C PHE A 150 10.69 3.38 12.00
N GLY A 151 11.54 4.37 12.23
CA GLY A 151 12.75 4.27 13.07
C GLY A 151 12.45 4.40 14.55
#